data_AF-A0A3E1YAW8-F1
#
_entry.id   AF-A0A3E1YAW8-F1
#
_cell.length_a   1.000
_cell.length_b   1.000
_cell.length_c   1.000
_cell.angle_alpha   90.00
_cell.angle_beta   90.00
_cell.angle_gamma   90.00
#
_symmetry.space_group_name_H-M   'P 1'
#
loop_
_entity.id
_entity.type
_entity.pdbx_description
1 polymer ?
#
loop_
_entity_poly.entity_id
_entity_poly.type
_entity_poly.pdbx_seq_one_letter_code
_entity_poly.pdbx_strand_id
1 'polypeptide(L)'
;MYKFYYLICLLGLACQQPASSPEVADKPTTSKSSKEKTISFNKLSADENADSAEFEANGIRVTITNTLPMQAINISQKNKRLINYLHAIDSPTTSIPVPTLITSNKDTVVVITYQEQRYSFMIKNNTATLSKER
;
A
#
# COMPACT_ATOMS: atom_id res chain seq x y z
N MET A 1 12.69 74.66 -28.04
CA MET A 1 12.23 73.28 -27.83
C MET A 1 11.57 72.79 -29.11
N TYR A 2 12.31 72.04 -29.92
CA TYR A 2 11.87 71.49 -31.19
C TYR A 2 12.63 70.19 -31.49
N LYS A 3 11.90 69.27 -32.12
CA LYS A 3 12.34 68.26 -33.09
C LYS A 3 12.92 66.93 -32.57
N PHE A 4 12.00 65.95 -32.54
CA PHE A 4 12.10 64.67 -33.25
C PHE A 4 13.36 64.46 -34.12
N TYR A 5 14.13 63.42 -33.80
CA TYR A 5 14.91 62.61 -34.74
C TYR A 5 14.77 61.14 -34.25
N TYR A 6 14.11 60.21 -34.98
CA TYR A 6 14.67 59.46 -36.12
C TYR A 6 16.04 58.86 -35.76
N LEU A 7 16.39 57.60 -35.96
CA LEU A 7 15.87 56.51 -36.78
C LEU A 7 16.70 55.28 -36.38
N ILE A 8 16.09 54.11 -36.53
CA ILE A 8 16.63 52.75 -36.56
C ILE A 8 18.02 52.62 -37.24
N CYS A 9 18.93 51.88 -36.60
CA CYS A 9 20.00 51.09 -37.23
C CYS A 9 19.91 49.66 -36.65
N LEU A 10 19.29 48.71 -37.37
CA LEU A 10 19.97 47.71 -38.21
C LEU A 10 21.06 46.94 -37.45
N LEU A 11 20.75 45.72 -36.97
CA LEU A 11 20.87 44.44 -37.70
C LEU A 11 22.32 43.99 -37.91
N GLY A 12 22.61 42.82 -37.34
CA GLY A 12 23.53 41.84 -37.92
C GLY A 12 24.85 41.70 -37.17
N LEU A 13 25.06 40.52 -36.58
CA LEU A 13 26.30 39.71 -36.54
C LEU A 13 26.10 38.66 -35.43
N ALA A 14 25.56 37.49 -35.76
CA ALA A 14 26.26 36.34 -36.33
C ALA A 14 26.66 35.32 -35.25
N CYS A 15 26.08 34.13 -35.41
CA CYS A 15 26.62 32.79 -35.15
C CYS A 15 27.73 32.62 -34.10
N GLN A 16 27.45 31.74 -33.13
CA GLN A 16 28.27 30.56 -32.86
C GLN A 16 27.53 29.61 -31.91
N GLN A 17 26.83 28.61 -32.47
CA GLN A 17 26.55 27.35 -31.77
C GLN A 17 27.80 26.48 -31.86
N PRO A 18 28.34 25.96 -30.75
CA PRO A 18 29.13 24.75 -30.76
C PRO A 18 28.20 23.55 -30.57
N ALA A 19 28.08 22.73 -31.62
CA ALA A 19 27.61 21.37 -31.50
C ALA A 19 28.78 20.48 -31.02
N SER A 20 28.52 19.57 -30.08
CA SER A 20 29.02 18.18 -30.11
C SER A 20 28.48 17.35 -28.94
N SER A 21 28.06 16.14 -29.30
CA SER A 21 27.51 15.04 -28.49
C SER A 21 28.47 14.55 -27.40
N PRO A 22 27.96 13.77 -26.43
CA PRO A 22 28.56 12.45 -26.27
C PRO A 22 27.54 11.30 -26.31
N GLU A 23 27.99 10.24 -26.96
CA GLU A 23 27.48 8.88 -26.99
C GLU A 23 27.18 8.28 -25.61
N VAL A 24 26.10 7.48 -25.61
CA VAL A 24 25.91 6.19 -24.91
C VAL A 24 26.09 6.17 -23.39
N ALA A 25 24.96 6.06 -22.68
CA ALA A 25 24.87 5.23 -21.49
C ALA A 25 23.41 4.76 -21.25
N ASP A 26 23.21 3.46 -21.46
CA ASP A 26 22.36 2.59 -20.63
C ASP A 26 20.87 2.93 -20.42
N LYS A 27 20.03 2.33 -21.27
CA LYS A 27 18.92 1.54 -20.72
C LYS A 27 19.57 0.30 -20.10
N PRO A 28 19.48 0.11 -18.78
CA PRO A 28 18.37 -0.72 -18.32
C PRO A 28 17.88 -0.31 -16.92
N THR A 29 16.58 -0.25 -16.74
CA THR A 29 16.02 -0.78 -15.49
C THR A 29 14.68 -1.40 -15.83
N THR A 30 14.73 -2.65 -16.26
CA THR A 30 13.74 -3.63 -15.82
C THR A 30 13.51 -3.32 -14.35
N SER A 31 12.34 -2.76 -14.01
CA SER A 31 11.92 -2.71 -12.61
C SER A 31 12.04 -4.16 -12.17
N LYS A 32 13.01 -4.46 -11.30
CA LYS A 32 13.03 -5.75 -10.62
C LYS A 32 11.65 -5.83 -10.00
N SER A 33 10.78 -6.65 -10.59
CA SER A 33 9.53 -7.06 -9.99
C SER A 33 9.95 -7.60 -8.64
N SER A 34 9.80 -6.78 -7.60
CA SER A 34 10.01 -7.22 -6.25
C SER A 34 9.05 -8.37 -6.09
N LYS A 35 9.59 -9.58 -5.93
CA LYS A 35 8.81 -10.80 -5.95
C LYS A 35 7.90 -10.78 -4.73
N GLU A 36 6.68 -10.30 -4.92
CA GLU A 36 5.65 -10.27 -3.90
C GLU A 36 5.37 -11.72 -3.51
N LYS A 37 5.52 -12.01 -2.22
CA LYS A 37 5.25 -13.34 -1.69
C LYS A 37 3.98 -13.28 -0.86
N THR A 38 2.95 -13.94 -1.37
CA THR A 38 1.69 -14.20 -0.67
C THR A 38 1.86 -15.43 0.21
N ILE A 39 1.44 -15.31 1.46
CA ILE A 39 1.50 -16.35 2.48
C ILE A 39 0.10 -16.48 3.08
N SER A 40 -0.48 -17.67 3.00
CA SER A 40 -1.75 -17.97 3.65
C SER A 40 -1.56 -18.05 5.16
N PHE A 41 -2.56 -17.61 5.92
CA PHE A 41 -2.57 -17.84 7.36
C PHE A 41 -3.00 -19.26 7.70
N ASN A 42 -2.37 -19.83 8.72
CA ASN A 42 -2.87 -21.04 9.36
C ASN A 42 -4.04 -20.66 10.27
N LYS A 43 -5.14 -21.40 10.19
CA LYS A 43 -6.28 -21.26 11.10
C LYS A 43 -5.91 -21.92 12.43
N LEU A 44 -5.92 -21.15 13.52
CA LEU A 44 -5.65 -21.65 14.88
C LEU A 44 -6.94 -22.09 15.56
N SER A 45 -8.01 -21.32 15.39
CA SER A 45 -9.33 -21.61 15.93
C SER A 45 -10.39 -20.94 15.05
N ALA A 46 -11.42 -21.70 14.66
CA ALA A 46 -12.77 -21.20 14.37
C ALA A 46 -13.67 -22.41 14.12
N ASP A 47 -14.78 -22.51 14.84
CA ASP A 47 -15.89 -23.36 14.39
C ASP A 47 -16.56 -22.73 13.16
N GLU A 48 -17.16 -23.55 12.30
CA GLU A 48 -17.85 -23.09 11.09
C GLU A 48 -19.04 -22.15 11.39
N ASN A 49 -19.48 -22.11 12.64
CA ASN A 49 -20.54 -21.23 13.16
C ASN A 49 -20.03 -20.25 14.23
N ALA A 50 -18.71 -20.11 14.40
CA ALA A 50 -18.17 -19.22 15.42
C ALA A 50 -18.27 -17.75 14.99
N ASP A 51 -18.62 -16.88 15.93
CA ASP A 51 -18.52 -15.43 15.78
C ASP A 51 -17.06 -14.93 15.86
N SER A 52 -16.09 -15.81 16.10
CA SER A 52 -14.68 -15.46 16.15
C SER A 52 -13.74 -16.49 15.55
N ALA A 53 -12.64 -16.03 14.96
CA ALA A 53 -11.56 -16.88 14.47
C ALA A 53 -10.19 -16.28 14.78
N GLU A 54 -9.21 -17.16 14.99
CA GLU A 54 -7.79 -16.80 15.09
C GLU A 54 -6.97 -17.43 13.98
N PHE A 55 -6.06 -16.63 13.45
CA PHE A 55 -5.19 -16.98 12.34
C PHE A 55 -3.75 -16.59 12.67
N GLU A 56 -2.78 -17.40 12.25
CA GLU A 56 -1.35 -17.08 12.43
C GLU A 56 -0.50 -17.33 11.17
N ALA A 57 0.37 -16.37 10.86
CA ALA A 57 1.40 -16.48 9.82
C ALA A 57 2.64 -15.68 10.24
N ASN A 58 3.84 -16.26 10.14
CA ASN A 58 5.11 -15.60 10.45
C ASN A 58 5.15 -14.86 11.81
N GLY A 59 4.48 -15.43 12.83
CA GLY A 59 4.38 -14.83 14.17
C GLY A 59 3.49 -13.58 14.26
N ILE A 60 2.74 -13.28 13.19
CA ILE A 60 1.63 -12.33 13.18
C ILE A 60 0.35 -13.12 13.42
N ARG A 61 -0.41 -12.70 14.43
CA ARG A 61 -1.71 -13.27 14.75
C ARG A 61 -2.81 -12.28 14.41
N VAL A 62 -3.83 -12.76 13.72
CA VAL A 62 -5.04 -12.02 13.35
C VAL A 62 -6.22 -12.67 14.04
N THR A 63 -6.95 -11.90 14.84
CA THR A 63 -8.21 -12.33 15.46
C THR A 63 -9.33 -11.50 14.86
N ILE A 64 -10.36 -12.18 14.36
CA ILE A 64 -11.55 -11.53 13.80
C ILE A 64 -12.73 -11.94 14.66
N THR A 65 -13.52 -10.97 15.09
CA THR A 65 -14.71 -11.20 15.93
C THR A 65 -15.88 -10.40 15.39
N ASN A 66 -16.97 -11.08 15.07
CA ASN A 66 -18.24 -10.49 14.67
C ASN A 66 -19.08 -10.27 15.94
N THR A 67 -19.53 -9.05 16.15
CA THR A 67 -20.47 -8.68 17.22
C THR A 67 -21.39 -7.62 16.65
N LEU A 68 -22.52 -8.04 16.08
CA LEU A 68 -23.41 -7.16 15.33
C LEU A 68 -23.77 -5.90 16.14
N PRO A 69 -23.72 -4.71 15.50
CA PRO A 69 -23.49 -4.45 14.07
C PRO A 69 -22.01 -4.22 13.70
N MET A 70 -21.06 -4.75 14.46
CA MET A 70 -19.63 -4.46 14.32
C MET A 70 -18.80 -5.72 14.08
N GLN A 71 -17.69 -5.56 13.37
CA GLN A 71 -16.61 -6.55 13.30
C GLN A 71 -15.33 -5.93 13.83
N ALA A 72 -14.65 -6.67 14.71
CA ALA A 72 -13.35 -6.35 15.25
C ALA A 72 -12.27 -7.17 14.56
N ILE A 73 -11.19 -6.50 14.13
CA ILE A 73 -9.99 -7.09 13.56
C ILE A 73 -8.81 -6.68 14.45
N ASN A 74 -8.27 -7.64 15.19
CA ASN A 74 -7.08 -7.46 16.01
C ASN A 74 -5.88 -8.07 15.30
N ILE A 75 -4.81 -7.30 15.15
CA ILE A 75 -3.53 -7.81 14.64
C ILE A 75 -2.50 -7.66 15.74
N SER A 76 -1.80 -8.74 16.04
CA SER A 76 -0.71 -8.76 17.02
C SER A 76 0.52 -9.46 16.46
N GLN A 77 1.68 -9.16 17.03
CA GLN A 77 2.94 -9.82 16.69
C GLN A 77 3.74 -10.02 17.99
N LYS A 78 4.21 -11.24 18.24
CA LYS A 78 4.97 -11.58 19.47
C LYS A 78 4.28 -11.09 20.75
N ASN A 79 2.96 -11.33 20.88
CA ASN A 79 2.11 -10.89 22.00
C ASN A 79 1.93 -9.37 22.14
N LYS A 80 2.46 -8.55 21.23
CA LYS A 80 2.19 -7.12 21.18
C LYS A 80 1.05 -6.84 20.20
N ARG A 81 -0.02 -6.19 20.66
CA ARG A 81 -1.08 -5.70 19.78
C ARG A 81 -0.55 -4.57 18.89
N LEU A 82 -0.74 -4.70 17.58
CA LEU A 82 -0.33 -3.73 16.56
C LEU A 82 -1.47 -2.80 16.17
N ILE A 83 -2.70 -3.33 16.05
CA ILE A 83 -3.92 -2.56 15.80
C ILE A 83 -5.15 -3.30 16.35
N ASN A 84 -6.18 -2.53 16.70
CA ASN A 84 -7.54 -3.00 16.86
C ASN A 84 -8.44 -2.16 15.95
N TYR A 85 -8.86 -2.74 14.83
CA TYR A 85 -9.70 -2.07 13.85
C TYR A 85 -11.15 -2.52 14.02
N LEU A 86 -12.06 -1.55 14.04
CA LEU A 86 -13.49 -1.78 14.16
C LEU A 86 -14.17 -1.21 12.92
N HIS A 87 -15.10 -1.95 12.34
CA HIS A 87 -15.94 -1.46 11.25
C HIS A 87 -17.36 -2.00 11.36
N ALA A 88 -18.30 -1.31 10.75
CA ALA A 88 -19.70 -1.69 10.75
C ALA A 88 -19.95 -2.82 9.73
N ILE A 89 -20.80 -3.76 10.11
CA ILE A 89 -21.28 -4.84 9.25
C ILE A 89 -22.81 -4.86 9.28
N ASP A 90 -23.43 -4.90 8.11
CA ASP A 90 -24.88 -4.75 7.96
C ASP A 90 -25.65 -6.07 8.02
N SER A 91 -24.94 -7.20 8.05
CA SER A 91 -25.56 -8.52 8.01
C SER A 91 -24.89 -9.48 9.00
N PRO A 92 -25.68 -10.33 9.69
CA PRO A 92 -25.17 -11.53 10.36
C PRO A 92 -24.59 -12.49 9.33
N THR A 93 -23.37 -12.22 8.86
CA THR A 93 -22.63 -13.22 8.09
C THR A 93 -22.03 -14.23 9.06
N THR A 94 -22.29 -15.50 8.77
CA THR A 94 -21.66 -16.62 9.47
C THR A 94 -20.21 -16.85 9.01
N SER A 95 -19.79 -16.22 7.90
CA SER A 95 -18.45 -16.42 7.34
C SER A 95 -17.45 -15.39 7.87
N ILE A 96 -16.51 -15.88 8.66
CA ILE A 96 -15.34 -15.09 9.06
C ILE A 96 -14.34 -15.05 7.88
N PRO A 97 -13.93 -13.86 7.41
CA PRO A 97 -13.01 -13.75 6.30
C PRO A 97 -11.62 -14.29 6.69
N VAL A 98 -10.97 -14.97 5.75
CA VAL A 98 -9.62 -15.52 5.98
C VAL A 98 -8.57 -14.47 5.57
N PRO A 99 -7.65 -14.07 6.47
CA PRO A 99 -6.61 -13.12 6.15
C PRO A 99 -5.55 -13.71 5.22
N THR A 100 -4.88 -12.84 4.47
CA THR A 100 -3.73 -13.17 3.63
C THR A 100 -2.56 -12.27 4.03
N LEU A 101 -1.36 -12.83 4.14
CA LEU A 101 -0.15 -12.06 4.42
C LEU A 101 0.61 -11.83 3.11
N ILE A 102 0.82 -10.57 2.76
CA ILE A 102 1.63 -10.17 1.62
C ILE A 102 2.95 -9.62 2.16
N THR A 103 4.06 -10.18 1.69
CA THR A 103 5.40 -9.68 2.01
C THR A 103 6.10 -9.25 0.73
N SER A 104 6.53 -7.98 0.69
CA SER A 104 7.30 -7.43 -0.43
C SER A 104 8.45 -6.60 0.10
N ASN A 105 9.68 -7.12 -0.08
CA ASN A 105 10.93 -6.54 0.41
C ASN A 105 10.92 -6.25 1.93
N LYS A 106 10.49 -5.05 2.32
CA LYS A 106 10.43 -4.54 3.71
C LYS A 106 9.01 -4.38 4.24
N ASP A 107 8.02 -4.47 3.35
CA ASP A 107 6.64 -4.20 3.68
C ASP A 107 5.95 -5.52 3.95
N THR A 108 5.29 -5.58 5.10
CA THR A 108 4.42 -6.69 5.48
C THR A 108 3.01 -6.15 5.54
N VAL A 109 2.09 -6.74 4.78
CA VAL A 109 0.70 -6.30 4.68
C VAL A 109 -0.22 -7.46 5.01
N VAL A 110 -1.14 -7.26 5.95
CA VAL A 110 -2.24 -8.20 6.18
C VAL A 110 -3.43 -7.71 5.38
N VAL A 111 -3.97 -8.57 4.51
CA VAL A 111 -5.14 -8.28 3.69
C VAL A 111 -6.31 -9.12 4.16
N ILE A 112 -7.45 -8.48 4.38
CA ILE A 112 -8.72 -9.12 4.73
C ILE A 112 -9.76 -8.64 3.73
N THR A 113 -10.34 -9.56 2.98
CA THR A 113 -11.40 -9.28 2.01
C THR A 113 -12.72 -9.79 2.57
N TYR A 114 -13.73 -8.92 2.63
CA TYR A 114 -15.03 -9.22 3.18
C TYR A 114 -16.10 -8.43 2.43
N GLN A 115 -17.12 -9.12 1.89
CA GLN A 115 -18.25 -8.51 1.16
C GLN A 115 -17.82 -7.40 0.17
N GLU A 116 -16.88 -7.74 -0.73
CA GLU A 116 -16.31 -6.81 -1.73
C GLU A 116 -15.45 -5.66 -1.17
N GLN A 117 -15.37 -5.50 0.15
CA GLN A 117 -14.47 -4.57 0.80
C GLN A 117 -13.13 -5.24 1.09
N ARG A 118 -12.03 -4.54 0.78
CA ARG A 118 -10.67 -4.98 1.05
C ARG A 118 -10.04 -4.07 2.11
N TYR A 119 -9.66 -4.66 3.23
CA TYR A 119 -8.87 -3.99 4.27
C TYR A 119 -7.42 -4.45 4.17
N SER A 120 -6.51 -3.52 3.92
CA SER A 120 -5.07 -3.78 3.88
C SER A 120 -4.42 -3.10 5.07
N PHE A 121 -3.73 -3.85 5.93
CA PHE A 121 -3.04 -3.35 7.11
C PHE A 121 -1.54 -3.45 6.90
N MET A 122 -0.88 -2.31 6.67
CA MET A 122 0.56 -2.24 6.52
C MET A 122 1.24 -2.27 7.90
N ILE A 123 2.12 -3.25 8.11
CA ILE A 123 2.90 -3.43 9.34
C ILE A 123 4.29 -2.83 9.13
N LYS A 124 4.61 -1.78 9.89
CA LYS A 124 5.92 -1.12 9.93
C LYS A 124 6.25 -0.72 11.36
N ASN A 125 7.49 -0.90 11.78
CA ASN A 125 8.00 -0.45 13.09
C ASN A 125 7.14 -0.92 14.29
N ASN A 126 6.67 -2.17 14.28
CA ASN A 126 5.78 -2.73 15.31
C ASN A 126 4.46 -1.96 15.51
N THR A 127 3.92 -1.40 14.42
CA THR A 127 2.61 -0.77 14.33
C THR A 127 1.93 -1.25 13.04
N ALA A 128 0.62 -1.42 13.07
CA ALA A 128 -0.18 -1.71 11.89
C ALA A 128 -1.06 -0.50 11.56
N THR A 129 -1.09 -0.10 10.29
CA THR A 129 -1.88 1.04 9.80
C THR A 129 -2.80 0.59 8.68
N LEU A 130 -4.07 0.99 8.73
CA LEU A 130 -5.01 0.74 7.63
C LEU A 130 -4.57 1.54 6.39
N SER A 131 -4.37 0.83 5.28
CA SER A 131 -4.13 1.35 3.95
C SER A 131 -5.40 1.14 3.14
N LYS A 132 -6.16 2.21 2.93
CA LYS A 132 -7.33 2.18 2.04
C LYS A 132 -6.81 2.27 0.60
N GLU A 133 -6.98 1.21 -0.18
CA GLU A 133 -6.91 1.35 -1.64
C GLU A 133 -8.14 2.18 -2.06
N ARG A 134 -7.89 3.28 -2.77
CA ARG A 134 -8.92 4.15 -3.34
C ARG A 134 -9.42 3.57 -4.65
#